data_AF-W4GLP3-F1
#
_entry.id   AF-W4GLP3-F1
#
_cell.length_a   1.000
_cell.length_b   1.000
_cell.length_c   1.000
_cell.angle_alpha   90.00
_cell.angle_beta   90.00
_cell.angle_gamma   90.00
#
_symmetry.space_group_name_H-M   'P 1'
#
loop_
_entity.id
_entity.type
_entity.pdbx_description
1 polymer ?
#
loop_
_entity_poly.entity_id
_entity_poly.type
_entity_poly.pdbx_seq_one_letter_code
_entity_poly.pdbx_strand_id
1 'polypeptide(L)'
;MLLRRAISAARRTHGAVLRASNRCMSMAGSVQYYRRQMFVVDNNRNAEAWPKKLEDSSSHVISKYHHVVEPLNHAKNPKQLIMAAAYPVEQAADTIDDASYTSIDVHDVLVFPDNIRIAGVRDSDVSFVATHLLDEVVDLASLRSRLVVSELQGHHVFVCAHTQRDFRCACAGPKLIEWFQAKRPQDWTVFASSHYGGHRFAGNCIIYPEGHWYGLVNDPSDVDSVVHAVTVDKQPVVPSLWRGCINASKATQLALHREVACEDSAATTLV
;
A
#
# COMPACT_ATOMS: atom_id res chain seq x y z
N MET A 1 51.04 10.29 -3.22
CA MET A 1 49.69 10.84 -3.50
C MET A 1 48.63 9.76 -3.78
N LEU A 2 48.96 8.68 -4.51
CA LEU A 2 48.04 7.59 -4.86
C LEU A 2 47.47 6.82 -3.64
N LEU A 3 48.30 6.51 -2.64
CA LEU A 3 47.87 5.74 -1.45
C LEU A 3 46.82 6.48 -0.60
N ARG A 4 46.94 7.82 -0.47
CA ARG A 4 45.95 8.64 0.25
C ARG A 4 44.61 8.74 -0.49
N ARG A 5 44.62 8.70 -1.83
CA ARG A 5 43.39 8.68 -2.65
C ARG A 5 42.68 7.33 -2.55
N ALA A 6 43.42 6.22 -2.54
CA ALA A 6 42.86 4.88 -2.37
C ALA A 6 42.21 4.70 -0.98
N ILE A 7 42.85 5.16 0.10
CA ILE A 7 42.30 5.12 1.47
C ILE A 7 41.06 6.02 1.61
N SER A 8 41.06 7.19 0.97
CA SER A 8 39.89 8.09 0.93
C SER A 8 38.71 7.49 0.15
N ALA A 9 38.97 6.83 -0.99
CA ALA A 9 37.95 6.13 -1.76
C ALA A 9 37.38 4.93 -0.99
N ALA A 10 38.25 4.11 -0.39
CA ALA A 10 37.85 2.97 0.43
C ALA A 10 37.04 3.41 1.68
N ARG A 11 37.40 4.50 2.35
CA ARG A 11 36.61 5.03 3.48
C ARG A 11 35.25 5.59 3.05
N ARG A 12 35.13 6.16 1.85
CA ARG A 12 33.85 6.63 1.31
C ARG A 12 32.95 5.47 0.90
N THR A 13 33.49 4.43 0.26
CA THR A 13 32.72 3.23 -0.10
C THR A 13 32.30 2.47 1.15
N HIS A 14 33.20 2.26 2.12
CA HIS A 14 32.85 1.61 3.39
C HIS A 14 31.82 2.42 4.19
N GLY A 15 31.96 3.75 4.24
CA GLY A 15 30.98 4.64 4.87
C GLY A 15 29.62 4.69 4.15
N ALA A 16 29.60 4.51 2.83
CA ALA A 16 28.37 4.40 2.04
C ALA A 16 27.66 3.06 2.27
N VAL A 17 28.41 1.96 2.32
CA VAL A 17 27.91 0.60 2.63
C VAL A 17 27.37 0.52 4.06
N LEU A 18 28.08 1.05 5.06
CA LEU A 18 27.61 1.13 6.44
C LEU A 18 26.35 2.01 6.59
N ARG A 19 26.26 3.13 5.84
CA ARG A 19 25.03 3.95 5.80
C ARG A 19 23.87 3.27 5.07
N ALA A 20 24.13 2.44 4.06
CA ALA A 20 23.10 1.66 3.38
C ALA A 20 22.57 0.53 4.29
N SER A 21 23.48 -0.19 4.96
CA SER A 21 23.16 -1.22 5.96
C SER A 21 22.37 -0.66 7.16
N ASN A 22 22.75 0.51 7.69
CA ASN A 22 21.99 1.17 8.78
C ASN A 22 20.65 1.78 8.33
N ARG A 23 20.48 2.10 7.04
CA ARG A 23 19.17 2.53 6.50
C ARG A 23 18.21 1.35 6.36
N CYS A 24 18.71 0.19 5.93
CA CYS A 24 17.97 -1.06 5.81
C CYS A 24 17.32 -1.48 7.16
N MET A 25 18.04 -1.40 8.28
CA MET A 25 17.48 -1.70 9.61
C MET A 25 16.41 -0.70 10.11
N SER A 26 16.25 0.46 9.47
CA SER A 26 15.35 1.53 9.96
C SER A 26 13.89 1.42 9.46
N MET A 27 13.65 0.60 8.43
CA MET A 27 12.34 0.50 7.76
C MET A 27 11.55 -0.76 8.09
N ALA A 28 12.23 -1.90 8.20
CA ALA A 28 11.61 -3.18 8.55
C ALA A 28 10.93 -3.10 9.93
N GLY A 29 9.74 -3.68 10.05
CA GLY A 29 8.95 -3.60 11.27
C GLY A 29 8.31 -2.23 11.53
N SER A 30 8.22 -1.36 10.51
CA SER A 30 7.62 -0.02 10.65
C SER A 30 6.12 0.03 10.35
N VAL A 31 5.53 -1.06 9.86
CA VAL A 31 4.09 -1.16 9.62
C VAL A 31 3.41 -1.50 10.94
N GLN A 32 2.43 -0.70 11.33
CA GLN A 32 1.60 -1.01 12.49
C GLN A 32 0.78 -2.27 12.20
N TYR A 33 0.43 -3.00 13.25
CA TYR A 33 -0.50 -4.09 13.10
C TYR A 33 -1.86 -3.52 12.66
N TYR A 34 -2.36 -4.04 11.55
CA TYR A 34 -3.75 -3.95 11.14
C TYR A 34 -4.17 -5.37 10.78
N ARG A 35 -5.46 -5.68 10.93
CA ARG A 35 -6.04 -6.93 10.45
C ARG A 35 -6.49 -6.80 9.01
N ARG A 36 -7.06 -5.65 8.69
CA ARG A 36 -7.72 -5.38 7.41
C ARG A 36 -7.43 -3.96 6.93
N GLN A 37 -7.37 -3.81 5.62
CA GLN A 37 -7.35 -2.53 4.95
C GLN A 37 -8.52 -2.45 4.00
N MET A 38 -9.21 -1.31 4.01
CA MET A 38 -10.18 -0.99 2.99
C MET A 38 -9.72 0.21 2.16
N PHE A 39 -10.02 0.14 0.87
CA PHE A 39 -9.87 1.25 -0.05
C PHE A 39 -11.22 1.67 -0.60
N VAL A 40 -11.59 2.93 -0.40
CA VAL A 40 -12.72 3.54 -1.11
C VAL A 40 -12.25 3.89 -2.51
N VAL A 41 -12.87 3.32 -3.55
CA VAL A 41 -12.57 3.64 -4.94
C VAL A 41 -13.18 5.02 -5.26
N ASP A 42 -12.32 5.99 -5.53
CA ASP A 42 -12.71 7.33 -5.95
C ASP A 42 -12.49 7.44 -7.46
N ASN A 43 -13.56 7.26 -8.24
CA ASN A 43 -13.50 7.40 -9.70
C ASN A 43 -13.55 8.87 -10.15
N ASN A 44 -13.87 9.79 -9.25
CA ASN A 44 -14.17 11.17 -9.59
C ASN A 44 -12.98 12.11 -9.31
N ARG A 45 -12.07 11.74 -8.41
CA ARG A 45 -10.90 12.54 -8.05
C ARG A 45 -9.62 11.76 -8.19
N ASN A 46 -8.67 12.36 -8.89
CA ASN A 46 -7.30 11.89 -8.88
C ASN A 46 -6.59 12.28 -7.57
N ALA A 47 -5.36 11.81 -7.40
CA ALA A 47 -4.60 12.00 -6.17
C ALA A 47 -4.24 13.46 -5.82
N GLU A 48 -4.35 14.38 -6.79
CA GLU A 48 -4.11 15.82 -6.62
C GLU A 48 -5.33 16.55 -6.04
N ALA A 49 -6.54 16.06 -6.36
CA ALA A 49 -7.81 16.66 -5.96
C ALA A 49 -8.24 16.26 -4.54
N TRP A 50 -7.60 15.28 -3.90
CA TRP A 50 -7.89 14.93 -2.52
C TRP A 50 -7.48 16.03 -1.54
N PRO A 51 -8.37 16.42 -0.60
CA PRO A 51 -8.04 17.37 0.45
C PRO A 51 -6.97 16.80 1.39
N LYS A 52 -6.11 17.68 1.91
CA LYS A 52 -5.02 17.35 2.85
C LYS A 52 -5.40 16.39 3.98
N LYS A 53 -6.61 16.52 4.51
CA LYS A 53 -7.19 15.59 5.49
C LYS A 53 -8.46 15.02 4.90
N LEU A 54 -8.35 13.84 4.31
CA LEU A 54 -9.46 13.18 3.64
C LEU A 54 -10.48 12.65 4.67
N GLU A 55 -9.96 12.24 5.83
CA GLU A 55 -10.70 11.78 7.01
C GLU A 55 -11.66 12.83 7.59
N ASP A 56 -11.30 14.12 7.50
CA ASP A 56 -12.06 15.25 8.03
C ASP A 56 -12.89 15.97 6.94
N SER A 57 -12.86 15.46 5.70
CA SER A 57 -13.44 16.17 4.56
C SER A 57 -14.96 16.03 4.50
N SER A 58 -15.68 17.15 4.26
CA SER A 58 -17.10 17.12 3.91
C SER A 58 -17.37 16.64 2.49
N SER A 59 -16.35 16.59 1.64
CA SER A 59 -16.50 16.32 0.20
C SER A 59 -16.23 14.87 -0.20
N HIS A 60 -15.65 14.02 0.67
CA HIS A 60 -15.28 12.65 0.32
C HIS A 60 -15.93 11.64 1.27
N VAL A 61 -16.53 10.58 0.72
CA VAL A 61 -17.31 9.59 1.47
C VAL A 61 -16.51 8.85 2.55
N ILE A 62 -15.19 8.72 2.39
CA ILE A 62 -14.32 8.12 3.41
C ILE A 62 -14.42 8.79 4.79
N SER A 63 -14.78 10.07 4.89
CA SER A 63 -14.99 10.73 6.18
C SER A 63 -16.20 10.14 6.93
N LYS A 64 -17.23 9.68 6.20
CA LYS A 64 -18.38 8.96 6.76
C LYS A 64 -17.95 7.61 7.33
N TYR A 65 -17.07 6.88 6.63
CA TYR A 65 -16.44 5.67 7.17
C TYR A 65 -15.62 5.99 8.42
N HIS A 66 -14.83 7.05 8.39
CA HIS A 66 -14.02 7.49 9.52
C HIS A 66 -14.86 7.76 10.78
N HIS A 67 -16.00 8.44 10.65
CA HIS A 67 -16.90 8.69 11.78
C HIS A 67 -17.47 7.41 12.43
N VAL A 68 -17.66 6.34 11.65
CA VAL A 68 -18.13 5.05 12.17
C VAL A 68 -16.97 4.23 12.76
N VAL A 69 -15.85 4.18 12.02
CA VAL A 69 -14.72 3.29 12.34
C VAL A 69 -13.91 3.82 13.50
N GLU A 70 -13.58 5.11 13.54
CA GLU A 70 -12.58 5.65 14.47
C GLU A 70 -12.93 5.39 15.95
N PRO A 71 -14.17 5.60 16.44
CA PRO A 71 -14.53 5.29 17.83
C PRO A 71 -14.36 3.80 18.18
N LEU A 72 -14.75 2.91 17.26
CA LEU A 72 -14.73 1.46 17.46
C LEU A 72 -13.31 0.89 17.34
N ASN A 73 -12.50 1.46 16.45
CA ASN A 73 -11.13 1.04 16.20
C ASN A 73 -10.19 1.53 17.29
N HIS A 74 -10.44 2.72 17.87
CA HIS A 74 -9.70 3.23 19.03
C HIS A 74 -9.86 2.39 20.30
N ALA A 75 -11.03 1.77 20.49
CA ALA A 75 -11.25 0.86 21.60
C ALA A 75 -10.41 -0.43 21.50
N LYS A 76 -9.82 -0.70 20.33
CA LYS A 76 -8.96 -1.85 20.08
C LYS A 76 -7.48 -1.43 20.10
N ASN A 77 -6.65 -2.20 20.80
CA ASN A 77 -5.20 -2.02 20.78
C ASN A 77 -4.51 -3.34 20.41
N PRO A 78 -3.85 -3.44 19.24
CA PRO A 78 -3.70 -2.41 18.20
C PRO A 78 -4.99 -2.11 17.43
N LYS A 79 -5.01 -0.98 16.69
CA LYS A 79 -6.05 -0.67 15.69
C LYS A 79 -6.14 -1.83 14.68
N GLN A 80 -7.34 -2.16 14.23
CA GLN A 80 -7.61 -3.35 13.41
C GLN A 80 -7.89 -3.03 11.94
N LEU A 81 -8.51 -1.88 11.66
CA LEU A 81 -8.85 -1.46 10.30
C LEU A 81 -8.09 -0.19 9.92
N ILE A 82 -7.47 -0.18 8.74
CA ILE A 82 -6.93 1.03 8.10
C ILE A 82 -7.72 1.36 6.83
N MET A 83 -7.91 2.64 6.57
CA MET A 83 -8.71 3.15 5.44
C MET A 83 -7.87 4.08 4.58
N ALA A 84 -8.06 4.01 3.27
CA ALA A 84 -7.54 4.98 2.31
C ALA A 84 -8.52 5.10 1.13
N ALA A 85 -8.44 6.19 0.36
CA ALA A 85 -9.01 6.23 -0.99
C ALA A 85 -8.03 5.64 -2.00
N ALA A 86 -8.56 5.16 -3.12
CA ALA A 86 -7.82 4.64 -4.26
C ALA A 86 -8.44 5.15 -5.56
N TYR A 87 -7.58 5.62 -6.47
CA TYR A 87 -7.92 6.03 -7.82
C TYR A 87 -7.26 5.05 -8.79
N PRO A 88 -8.02 4.33 -9.64
CA PRO A 88 -7.47 3.38 -10.60
C PRO A 88 -6.64 4.12 -11.66
N VAL A 89 -5.44 3.64 -11.94
CA VAL A 89 -4.54 4.30 -12.91
C VAL A 89 -4.78 3.80 -14.34
N GLU A 90 -5.37 2.62 -14.53
CA GLU A 90 -5.37 1.96 -15.84
C GLU A 90 -6.64 2.16 -16.70
N GLN A 91 -6.34 2.54 -17.96
CA GLN A 91 -7.11 2.73 -19.19
C GLN A 91 -8.40 3.57 -19.14
N ALA A 92 -8.30 4.80 -19.65
CA ALA A 92 -9.39 5.55 -20.28
C ALA A 92 -9.90 4.88 -21.60
N ALA A 93 -9.91 3.55 -21.66
CA ALA A 93 -10.43 2.75 -22.74
C ALA A 93 -11.05 1.48 -22.13
N ASP A 94 -12.33 1.25 -22.41
CA ASP A 94 -13.12 0.05 -22.10
C ASP A 94 -13.80 -0.06 -20.72
N THR A 95 -13.98 1.03 -19.97
CA THR A 95 -15.19 1.11 -19.15
C THR A 95 -16.34 1.48 -20.07
N ILE A 96 -17.28 0.54 -20.21
CA ILE A 96 -18.64 0.77 -20.73
C ILE A 96 -19.07 2.18 -20.34
N ASP A 97 -19.45 2.95 -21.36
CA ASP A 97 -20.05 4.27 -21.29
C ASP A 97 -21.44 4.19 -20.61
N ASP A 98 -21.50 3.57 -19.44
CA ASP A 98 -22.65 3.66 -18.56
C ASP A 98 -22.49 4.97 -17.78
N ALA A 99 -22.85 6.05 -18.46
CA ALA A 99 -22.98 7.41 -17.95
C ALA A 99 -24.05 7.52 -16.83
N SER A 100 -24.25 6.48 -16.03
CA SER A 100 -25.23 6.37 -14.95
C SER A 100 -24.64 6.58 -13.56
N TYR A 101 -23.32 6.50 -13.37
CA TYR A 101 -22.65 6.67 -12.07
C TYR A 101 -22.08 8.08 -11.82
N THR A 102 -22.88 9.11 -12.14
CA THR A 102 -22.58 10.51 -11.79
C THR A 102 -23.12 10.91 -10.41
N SER A 103 -23.69 9.98 -9.64
CA SER A 103 -24.06 10.26 -8.25
C SER A 103 -22.83 10.18 -7.33
N ILE A 104 -22.52 11.29 -6.65
CA ILE A 104 -21.50 11.39 -5.58
C ILE A 104 -21.72 10.36 -4.46
N ASP A 105 -22.92 9.77 -4.41
CA ASP A 105 -23.41 8.94 -3.31
C ASP A 105 -23.16 7.45 -3.49
N VAL A 106 -22.52 7.01 -4.58
CA VAL A 106 -22.19 5.60 -4.80
C VAL A 106 -20.70 5.41 -5.07
N HIS A 107 -20.10 4.44 -4.40
CA HIS A 107 -18.70 4.09 -4.55
C HIS A 107 -18.48 2.60 -4.29
N ASP A 108 -17.30 2.13 -4.66
CA ASP A 108 -16.88 0.76 -4.38
C ASP A 108 -15.87 0.72 -3.23
N VAL A 109 -15.83 -0.41 -2.53
CA VAL A 109 -14.86 -0.66 -1.47
C VAL A 109 -14.07 -1.92 -1.79
N LEU A 110 -12.76 -1.78 -1.92
CA LEU A 110 -11.82 -2.90 -2.01
C LEU A 110 -11.38 -3.27 -0.60
N VAL A 111 -11.37 -4.56 -0.28
CA VAL A 111 -11.07 -5.05 1.07
C VAL A 111 -10.00 -6.12 1.02
N PHE A 112 -8.97 -5.93 1.83
CA PHE A 112 -7.82 -6.81 1.91
C PHE A 112 -7.47 -7.14 3.37
N PRO A 113 -6.97 -8.34 3.67
CA PRO A 113 -6.55 -9.40 2.75
C PRO A 113 -7.70 -10.31 2.25
N ASP A 114 -8.96 -9.97 2.55
CA ASP A 114 -10.13 -10.77 2.14
C ASP A 114 -10.32 -10.83 0.61
N ASN A 115 -9.61 -9.99 -0.17
CA ASN A 115 -9.61 -9.93 -1.63
C ASN A 115 -11.02 -9.82 -2.23
N ILE A 116 -11.82 -8.92 -1.69
CA ILE A 116 -13.18 -8.67 -2.18
C ILE A 116 -13.37 -7.22 -2.62
N ARG A 117 -14.25 -7.04 -3.61
CA ARG A 117 -14.84 -5.76 -3.99
C ARG A 117 -16.30 -5.75 -3.57
N ILE A 118 -16.67 -4.76 -2.78
CA ILE A 118 -18.05 -4.45 -2.44
C ILE A 118 -18.48 -3.31 -3.35
N ALA A 119 -19.31 -3.61 -4.34
CA ALA A 119 -19.69 -2.67 -5.39
C ALA A 119 -21.02 -1.99 -5.11
N GLY A 120 -21.17 -0.75 -5.60
CA GLY A 120 -22.43 -0.02 -5.56
C GLY A 120 -22.84 0.45 -4.15
N VAL A 121 -21.85 0.68 -3.27
CA VAL A 121 -22.09 1.07 -1.87
C VAL A 121 -22.60 2.50 -1.81
N ARG A 122 -23.76 2.69 -1.18
CA ARG A 122 -24.35 4.01 -0.94
C ARG A 122 -23.94 4.58 0.41
N ASP A 123 -24.15 5.88 0.58
CA ASP A 123 -24.08 6.55 1.88
C ASP A 123 -24.83 5.83 3.00
N SER A 124 -26.03 5.33 2.71
CA SER A 124 -26.87 4.60 3.67
C SER A 124 -26.30 3.23 4.04
N ASP A 125 -25.36 2.70 3.27
CA ASP A 125 -24.69 1.41 3.49
C ASP A 125 -23.39 1.57 4.30
N VAL A 126 -22.85 2.78 4.43
CA VAL A 126 -21.53 3.04 5.06
C VAL A 126 -21.41 2.42 6.45
N SER A 127 -22.39 2.66 7.33
CA SER A 127 -22.37 2.12 8.69
C SER A 127 -22.39 0.59 8.71
N PHE A 128 -23.18 0.00 7.82
CA PHE A 128 -23.29 -1.45 7.67
C PHE A 128 -21.95 -2.04 7.21
N VAL A 129 -21.36 -1.53 6.14
CA VAL A 129 -20.06 -2.00 5.61
C VAL A 129 -18.96 -1.82 6.66
N ALA A 130 -18.81 -0.61 7.22
CA ALA A 130 -17.77 -0.29 8.19
C ALA A 130 -17.79 -1.24 9.41
N THR A 131 -18.97 -1.55 9.93
CA THR A 131 -19.12 -2.43 11.09
C THR A 131 -18.71 -3.87 10.75
N HIS A 132 -19.15 -4.41 9.62
CA HIS A 132 -18.76 -5.75 9.18
C HIS A 132 -17.26 -5.88 8.93
N LEU A 133 -16.61 -4.83 8.42
CA LEU A 133 -15.15 -4.84 8.21
C LEU A 133 -14.35 -4.73 9.52
N LEU A 134 -14.97 -4.30 10.62
CA LEU A 134 -14.38 -4.27 11.96
C LEU A 134 -14.50 -5.59 12.70
N ASP A 135 -15.28 -6.55 12.21
CA ASP A 135 -15.38 -7.90 12.75
C ASP A 135 -14.16 -8.74 12.37
N GLU A 136 -13.87 -9.73 13.20
CA GLU A 136 -12.74 -10.64 13.00
C GLU A 136 -12.84 -11.38 11.67
N VAL A 137 -14.01 -11.96 11.44
CA VAL A 137 -14.37 -12.64 10.20
C VAL A 137 -15.38 -11.77 9.45
N VAL A 138 -15.15 -11.54 8.16
CA VAL A 138 -16.13 -10.84 7.31
C VAL A 138 -17.29 -11.79 7.01
N ASP A 139 -18.48 -11.46 7.49
CA ASP A 139 -19.70 -12.17 7.11
C ASP A 139 -20.11 -11.80 5.69
N LEU A 140 -19.61 -12.58 4.72
CA LEU A 140 -19.93 -12.41 3.31
C LEU A 140 -21.41 -12.67 3.01
N ALA A 141 -22.12 -13.48 3.79
CA ALA A 141 -23.53 -13.75 3.56
C ALA A 141 -24.38 -12.51 3.89
N SER A 142 -24.11 -11.88 5.03
CA SER A 142 -24.71 -10.60 5.40
C SER A 142 -24.37 -9.51 4.39
N LEU A 143 -23.11 -9.37 3.98
CA LEU A 143 -22.75 -8.37 2.96
C LEU A 143 -23.48 -8.61 1.63
N ARG A 144 -23.55 -9.86 1.15
CA ARG A 144 -24.22 -10.24 -0.10
C ARG A 144 -25.74 -10.13 -0.05
N SER A 145 -26.36 -10.07 1.14
CA SER A 145 -27.79 -9.85 1.24
C SER A 145 -28.20 -8.42 0.90
N ARG A 146 -27.25 -7.47 0.87
CA ARG A 146 -27.50 -6.05 0.63
C ARG A 146 -26.68 -5.47 -0.53
N LEU A 147 -25.49 -5.98 -0.78
CA LEU A 147 -24.52 -5.41 -1.71
C LEU A 147 -23.98 -6.46 -2.68
N VAL A 148 -23.43 -6.01 -3.81
CA VAL A 148 -22.74 -6.89 -4.75
C VAL A 148 -21.31 -7.10 -4.23
N VAL A 149 -20.97 -8.34 -3.88
CA VAL A 149 -19.63 -8.70 -3.40
C VAL A 149 -18.99 -9.70 -4.34
N SER A 150 -17.90 -9.30 -4.99
CA SER A 150 -17.10 -10.15 -5.89
C SER A 150 -15.68 -10.34 -5.38
N GLU A 151 -15.04 -11.42 -5.82
CA GLU A 151 -13.62 -11.67 -5.55
C GLU A 151 -12.74 -10.85 -6.50
N LEU A 152 -11.66 -10.30 -5.95
CA LEU A 152 -10.61 -9.65 -6.69
C LEU A 152 -9.58 -10.68 -7.17
N GLN A 153 -9.08 -10.50 -8.39
CA GLN A 153 -8.12 -11.39 -9.03
C GLN A 153 -6.80 -10.67 -9.27
N GLY A 154 -5.70 -11.43 -9.27
CA GLY A 154 -4.36 -10.88 -9.46
C GLY A 154 -3.89 -10.00 -8.32
N HIS A 155 -2.82 -9.23 -8.56
CA HIS A 155 -2.22 -8.38 -7.52
C HIS A 155 -2.69 -6.94 -7.64
N HIS A 156 -2.77 -6.26 -6.51
CA HIS A 156 -3.22 -4.87 -6.45
C HIS A 156 -2.15 -4.02 -5.77
N VAL A 157 -1.64 -3.04 -6.51
CA VAL A 157 -0.58 -2.13 -6.07
C VAL A 157 -1.19 -0.80 -5.69
N PHE A 158 -1.02 -0.37 -4.44
CA PHE A 158 -1.51 0.91 -3.94
C PHE A 158 -0.37 1.87 -3.64
N VAL A 159 -0.11 2.81 -4.54
CA VAL A 159 0.97 3.80 -4.42
C VAL A 159 0.46 5.06 -3.74
N CYS A 160 1.05 5.46 -2.61
CA CYS A 160 0.66 6.71 -1.96
C CYS A 160 1.11 7.92 -2.82
N ALA A 161 0.15 8.61 -3.45
CA ALA A 161 0.37 9.77 -4.31
C ALA A 161 -0.37 11.03 -3.81
N HIS A 162 -0.78 11.06 -2.54
CA HIS A 162 -1.61 12.12 -1.97
C HIS A 162 -0.88 13.48 -1.89
N THR A 163 -1.08 14.30 -2.93
CA THR A 163 -0.34 15.56 -3.15
C THR A 163 -0.46 16.55 -2.00
N GLN A 164 -1.68 16.74 -1.48
CA GLN A 164 -1.94 17.74 -0.45
C GLN A 164 -1.52 17.29 0.96
N ARG A 165 -1.32 15.98 1.20
CA ARG A 165 -0.95 15.46 2.51
C ARG A 165 0.53 15.64 2.81
N ASP A 166 1.40 15.21 1.89
CA ASP A 166 2.85 15.26 2.05
C ASP A 166 3.54 15.41 0.70
N PHE A 167 4.39 16.44 0.59
CA PHE A 167 5.12 16.76 -0.63
C PHE A 167 5.99 15.61 -1.15
N ARG A 168 6.54 14.77 -0.25
CA ARG A 168 7.38 13.64 -0.67
C ARG A 168 6.56 12.61 -1.45
N CYS A 169 5.33 12.33 -1.00
CA CYS A 169 4.40 11.45 -1.72
C CYS A 169 3.93 12.09 -3.03
N ALA A 170 3.71 13.41 -3.04
CA ALA A 170 3.39 14.16 -4.25
C ALA A 170 4.46 14.00 -5.35
N CYS A 171 5.75 14.00 -4.97
CA CYS A 171 6.84 13.88 -5.93
C CYS A 171 7.17 12.43 -6.32
N ALA A 172 7.21 11.51 -5.36
CA ALA A 172 7.64 10.13 -5.60
C ALA A 172 6.50 9.24 -6.14
N GLY A 173 5.26 9.47 -5.71
CA GLY A 173 4.10 8.65 -6.08
C GLY A 173 3.86 8.56 -7.59
N PRO A 174 3.76 9.70 -8.32
CA PRO A 174 3.50 9.67 -9.76
C PRO A 174 4.56 8.89 -10.56
N LYS A 175 5.85 9.06 -10.23
CA LYS A 175 6.95 8.33 -10.87
C LYS A 175 6.87 6.82 -10.59
N LEU A 176 6.58 6.45 -9.35
CA LEU A 176 6.45 5.05 -8.97
C LEU A 176 5.25 4.39 -9.69
N ILE A 177 4.14 5.11 -9.83
CA ILE A 177 2.99 4.67 -10.62
C ILE A 177 3.39 4.43 -12.08
N GLU A 178 4.10 5.37 -12.71
CA GLU A 178 4.58 5.24 -14.09
C GLU A 178 5.47 4.00 -14.27
N TRP A 179 6.39 3.75 -13.34
CA TRP A 179 7.27 2.58 -13.42
C TRP A 179 6.52 1.27 -13.22
N PHE A 180 5.60 1.18 -12.27
CA PHE A 180 4.73 0.01 -12.16
C PHE A 180 3.88 -0.15 -13.42
N GLN A 181 3.39 0.95 -14.01
CA GLN A 181 2.60 0.88 -15.23
C GLN A 181 3.38 0.23 -16.38
N ALA A 182 4.66 0.56 -16.51
CA ALA A 182 5.53 0.04 -17.55
C ALA A 182 6.08 -1.38 -17.31
N LYS A 183 6.20 -1.82 -16.04
CA LYS A 183 6.98 -3.01 -15.67
C LYS A 183 6.17 -4.14 -15.02
N ARG A 184 4.94 -3.88 -14.60
CA ARG A 184 4.16 -4.89 -13.88
C ARG A 184 3.67 -6.02 -14.81
N PRO A 185 3.41 -7.21 -14.25
CA PRO A 185 2.66 -8.26 -14.93
C PRO A 185 1.25 -7.80 -15.33
N GLN A 186 0.70 -8.39 -16.40
CA GLN A 186 -0.59 -8.00 -16.96
C GLN A 186 -1.77 -8.17 -15.99
N ASP A 187 -1.70 -9.13 -15.07
CA ASP A 187 -2.73 -9.39 -14.06
C ASP A 187 -2.63 -8.47 -12.83
N TRP A 188 -1.73 -7.48 -12.83
CA TRP A 188 -1.58 -6.52 -11.73
C TRP A 188 -2.37 -5.25 -12.00
N THR A 189 -3.11 -4.77 -11.01
CA THR A 189 -3.81 -3.48 -11.09
C THR A 189 -3.11 -2.44 -10.22
N VAL A 190 -2.85 -1.24 -10.76
CA VAL A 190 -2.19 -0.15 -10.04
C VAL A 190 -3.18 0.95 -9.70
N PHE A 191 -3.16 1.38 -8.44
CA PHE A 191 -3.94 2.48 -7.90
C PHE A 191 -3.01 3.57 -7.38
N ALA A 192 -3.34 4.82 -7.69
CA ALA A 192 -2.93 5.93 -6.86
C ALA A 192 -3.76 5.86 -5.57
N SER A 193 -3.15 6.06 -4.42
CA SER A 193 -3.83 5.95 -3.13
C SER A 193 -3.59 7.18 -2.28
N SER A 194 -4.61 7.49 -1.47
CA SER A 194 -4.50 8.50 -0.43
C SER A 194 -3.53 8.04 0.66
N HIS A 195 -3.28 8.90 1.64
CA HIS A 195 -2.24 8.63 2.63
C HIS A 195 -2.65 7.57 3.65
N TYR A 196 -1.89 6.47 3.71
CA TYR A 196 -2.04 5.38 4.69
C TYR A 196 -0.87 5.31 5.70
N GLY A 197 -0.10 6.40 5.84
CA GLY A 197 1.06 6.47 6.73
C GLY A 197 2.39 6.10 6.05
N GLY A 198 3.51 6.49 6.67
CA GLY A 198 4.85 6.16 6.17
C GLY A 198 5.43 7.13 5.15
N HIS A 199 4.94 8.38 5.07
CA HIS A 199 5.47 9.40 4.13
C HIS A 199 6.98 9.68 4.29
N ARG A 200 7.57 9.36 5.44
CA ARG A 200 9.03 9.41 5.64
C ARG A 200 9.80 8.44 4.73
N PHE A 201 9.09 7.47 4.15
CA PHE A 201 9.57 6.45 3.23
C PHE A 201 8.90 6.58 1.85
N ALA A 202 8.60 7.81 1.40
CA ALA A 202 7.99 8.05 0.09
C ALA A 202 8.73 7.33 -1.07
N GLY A 203 7.98 7.02 -2.12
CA GLY A 203 8.20 5.77 -2.88
C GLY A 203 7.56 4.60 -2.14
N ASN A 204 6.36 4.84 -1.58
CA ASN A 204 5.67 3.93 -0.68
C ASN A 204 4.51 3.26 -1.44
N CYS A 205 4.50 1.93 -1.44
CA CYS A 205 3.44 1.15 -2.04
C CYS A 205 3.06 -0.05 -1.16
N ILE A 206 1.86 -0.57 -1.39
CA ILE A 206 1.37 -1.81 -0.78
C ILE A 206 1.01 -2.75 -1.92
N ILE A 207 1.37 -4.02 -1.81
CA ILE A 207 1.01 -5.07 -2.77
C ILE A 207 0.14 -6.11 -2.03
N TYR A 208 -1.08 -6.26 -2.53
CA TYR A 208 -2.04 -7.28 -2.12
C TYR A 208 -2.08 -8.43 -3.14
N PRO A 209 -2.40 -9.67 -2.74
CA PRO A 209 -3.26 -10.06 -1.60
C PRO A 209 -2.61 -10.17 -0.21
N GLU A 210 -1.29 -10.36 -0.11
CA GLU A 210 -0.61 -10.60 1.17
C GLU A 210 -0.43 -9.31 2.01
N GLY A 211 -0.51 -8.15 1.35
CA GLY A 211 -0.43 -6.85 1.99
C GLY A 211 0.97 -6.54 2.48
N HIS A 212 1.99 -6.74 1.62
CA HIS A 212 3.36 -6.31 1.87
C HIS A 212 3.54 -4.83 1.53
N TRP A 213 4.21 -4.11 2.43
CA TRP A 213 4.43 -2.67 2.31
C TRP A 213 5.89 -2.42 1.99
N TYR A 214 6.12 -1.58 0.98
CA TYR A 214 7.44 -1.18 0.52
C TYR A 214 7.59 0.32 0.67
N GLY A 215 8.81 0.77 0.91
CA GLY A 215 9.17 2.17 1.01
C GLY A 215 10.49 2.45 0.32
N LEU A 216 10.71 3.71 -0.01
CA LEU A 216 11.89 4.15 -0.74
C LEU A 216 12.07 3.52 -2.13
N VAL A 217 11.00 3.00 -2.74
CA VAL A 217 10.98 2.52 -4.13
C VAL A 217 11.08 3.75 -5.05
N ASN A 218 12.30 4.15 -5.39
CA ASN A 218 12.62 5.46 -5.99
C ASN A 218 13.44 5.34 -7.27
N ASP A 219 13.73 4.11 -7.72
CA ASP A 219 14.36 3.81 -9.00
C ASP A 219 13.52 2.75 -9.76
N PRO A 220 13.47 2.78 -11.11
CA PRO A 220 12.79 1.75 -11.88
C PRO A 220 13.29 0.32 -11.61
N SER A 221 14.56 0.14 -11.22
CA SER A 221 15.12 -1.16 -10.84
C SER A 221 14.63 -1.67 -9.48
N ASP A 222 14.18 -0.77 -8.59
CA ASP A 222 13.51 -1.15 -7.34
C ASP A 222 12.16 -1.84 -7.65
N VAL A 223 11.44 -1.36 -8.68
CA VAL A 223 10.19 -1.97 -9.14
C VAL A 223 10.46 -3.36 -9.70
N ASP A 224 11.50 -3.52 -10.52
CA ASP A 224 11.89 -4.84 -11.04
C ASP A 224 12.18 -5.81 -9.89
N SER A 225 12.91 -5.35 -8.87
CA SER A 225 13.25 -6.16 -7.68
C SER A 225 12.00 -6.59 -6.92
N VAL A 226 11.06 -5.67 -6.68
CA VAL A 226 9.79 -5.98 -5.99
C VAL A 226 8.93 -6.93 -6.81
N VAL A 227 8.78 -6.70 -8.11
CA VAL A 227 7.98 -7.57 -9.00
C VAL A 227 8.60 -8.96 -9.05
N HIS A 228 9.92 -9.08 -9.19
CA HIS A 228 10.61 -10.37 -9.23
C HIS A 228 10.42 -11.15 -7.92
N ALA A 229 10.63 -10.48 -6.79
CA ALA A 229 10.46 -11.05 -5.45
C ALA A 229 9.04 -11.61 -5.22
N VAL A 230 8.01 -10.89 -5.66
CA VAL A 230 6.60 -11.32 -5.51
C VAL A 230 6.24 -12.43 -6.51
N THR A 231 6.70 -12.34 -7.76
CA THR A 231 6.19 -13.20 -8.85
C THR A 231 7.02 -14.43 -9.11
N VAL A 232 8.35 -14.31 -9.09
CA VAL A 232 9.30 -15.37 -9.44
C VAL A 232 9.77 -16.08 -8.18
N ASP A 233 10.33 -15.33 -7.23
CA ASP A 233 10.93 -15.93 -6.03
C ASP A 233 9.89 -16.41 -5.02
N LYS A 234 8.67 -15.86 -5.10
CA LYS A 234 7.62 -16.05 -4.08
C LYS A 234 8.11 -15.70 -2.67
N GLN A 235 9.03 -14.75 -2.59
CA GLN A 235 9.63 -14.21 -1.36
C GLN A 235 9.51 -12.68 -1.38
N PRO A 236 8.37 -12.10 -0.98
CA PRO A 236 8.09 -10.67 -1.15
C PRO A 236 8.98 -9.73 -0.32
N VAL A 237 9.79 -10.24 0.60
CA VAL A 237 10.66 -9.45 1.46
C VAL A 237 11.92 -9.03 0.69
N VAL A 238 11.92 -7.83 0.13
CA VAL A 238 13.12 -7.20 -0.43
C VAL A 238 13.82 -6.39 0.67
N PRO A 239 14.96 -6.82 1.23
CA PRO A 239 15.46 -6.28 2.50
C PRO A 239 15.66 -4.76 2.54
N SER A 240 16.06 -4.15 1.42
CA SER A 240 16.30 -2.71 1.28
C SER A 240 15.03 -1.87 1.14
N LEU A 241 13.91 -2.45 0.72
CA LEU A 241 12.67 -1.76 0.38
C LEU A 241 11.51 -2.13 1.30
N TRP A 242 11.54 -3.32 1.89
CA TRP A 242 10.44 -3.89 2.64
C TRP A 242 10.29 -3.25 4.02
N ARG A 243 9.05 -2.88 4.36
CA ARG A 243 8.70 -2.22 5.62
C ARG A 243 8.01 -3.13 6.61
N GLY A 244 7.20 -4.07 6.12
CA GLY A 244 6.26 -4.84 6.93
C GLY A 244 5.12 -5.41 6.10
N CYS A 245 4.19 -6.09 6.76
CA CYS A 245 2.93 -6.52 6.17
C CYS A 245 1.78 -6.42 7.17
N ILE A 246 0.56 -6.45 6.66
CA ILE A 246 -0.65 -6.57 7.47
C ILE A 246 -0.67 -7.92 8.21
N ASN A 247 -1.47 -8.05 9.28
CA ASN A 247 -1.56 -9.26 10.11
C ASN A 247 -0.26 -9.73 10.79
N ALA A 248 0.84 -8.96 10.72
CA ALA A 248 2.10 -9.31 11.36
C ALA A 248 2.44 -8.36 12.50
N SER A 249 2.79 -8.92 13.67
CA SER A 249 3.37 -8.14 14.76
C SER A 249 4.74 -7.57 14.35
N LYS A 250 5.22 -6.51 15.01
CA LYS A 250 6.56 -5.98 14.75
C LYS A 250 7.66 -7.04 14.91
N ALA A 251 7.53 -7.92 15.91
CA ALA A 251 8.49 -8.99 16.13
C ALA A 251 8.49 -9.99 14.96
N THR A 252 7.30 -10.38 14.49
CA THR A 252 7.12 -11.23 13.30
C THR A 252 7.72 -10.59 12.06
N GLN A 253 7.45 -9.31 11.83
CA GLN A 253 8.00 -8.57 10.68
C GLN A 253 9.53 -8.56 10.70
N LEU A 254 10.14 -8.32 11.86
CA LEU A 254 11.61 -8.33 12.01
C LEU A 254 12.23 -9.73 11.93
N ALA A 255 11.46 -10.79 12.17
CA ALA A 255 11.92 -12.17 11.99
C ALA A 255 11.97 -12.51 10.49
N LEU A 256 10.87 -12.24 9.77
CA LEU A 256 10.79 -12.43 8.31
C LEU A 256 11.91 -11.65 7.58
N HIS A 257 12.15 -10.41 7.97
CA HIS A 257 13.23 -9.60 7.39
C HIS A 257 14.62 -10.21 7.61
N ARG A 258 14.88 -10.73 8.82
CA ARG A 258 16.17 -11.33 9.17
C ARG A 258 16.43 -12.63 8.44
N GLU A 259 15.41 -13.46 8.28
CA GLU A 259 15.48 -14.72 7.55
C GLU A 259 16.03 -14.50 6.14
N VAL A 260 15.42 -13.60 5.37
CA VAL A 260 15.83 -13.31 3.99
C VAL A 260 17.15 -12.55 3.93
N ALA A 261 17.38 -11.56 4.81
CA ALA A 261 18.64 -10.80 4.80
C ALA A 261 19.87 -11.67 5.15
N CYS A 262 19.69 -12.73 5.94
CA CYS A 262 20.75 -13.69 6.24
C CYS A 262 21.05 -14.60 5.04
N GLU A 263 20.03 -15.02 4.28
CA GLU A 263 20.18 -15.84 3.07
C GLU A 263 20.99 -15.10 1.99
N ASP A 264 20.66 -13.82 1.73
CA ASP A 264 21.40 -12.98 0.77
C ASP A 264 22.88 -12.81 1.14
N SER A 265 23.15 -12.67 2.44
CA SER A 265 24.51 -12.52 2.96
C SER A 265 25.34 -13.80 2.80
N ALA A 266 24.70 -14.97 2.97
CA ALA A 266 25.33 -16.27 2.77
C ALA A 266 25.61 -16.55 1.29
N ALA A 267 24.66 -16.23 0.40
CA ALA A 267 24.83 -16.39 -1.04
C ALA A 267 25.96 -15.52 -1.62
N THR A 268 26.10 -14.29 -1.12
CA THR A 268 27.15 -13.35 -1.55
C THR A 268 28.56 -13.76 -1.09
N THR A 269 28.68 -14.56 -0.03
CA THR A 269 29.98 -15.01 0.52
C THR A 269 30.55 -16.22 -0.23
N LEU A 270 29.74 -16.89 -1.05
CA LEU A 270 30.10 -18.13 -1.77
C LEU A 270 30.53 -17.88 -3.23
N VAL A 271 30.71 -16.62 -3.66
CA VAL A 271 31.13 -16.22 -5.02
C VAL A 271 32.52 -15.58 -5.00
#